data_AF-A0A2T0RY89-F1
#
_entry.id   AF-A0A2T0RY89-F1
#
_cell.length_a   1.000
_cell.length_b   1.000
_cell.length_c   1.000
_cell.angle_alpha   90.00
_cell.angle_beta   90.00
_cell.angle_gamma   90.00
#
_symmetry.space_group_name_H-M   'P 1'
#
loop_
_entity.id
_entity.type
_entity.pdbx_description
1 polymer ?
#
loop_
_entity_poly.entity_id
_entity_poly.type
_entity_poly.pdbx_seq_one_letter_code
_entity_poly.pdbx_strand_id
1 'polypeptide(L)'
;MAQVEYDALDKGSVPTGTDPLSIELVYEAPLPQSTVEARLRAALPGAVATVAAAFTPEGDRYHFVDFPDIAPKGQEREIFDFARSLRSAMEAQEANAVLPDSLYGADHVGAVGDRESLFSLCETPRDNSLAFGWHHPRINTPAAWTHGQGAGAVVAVIDTGYSDHNELSGVITTQGEVNLVEGGNDARDRFSTGFMKHPGHGTLVCSVIASRGTVNGAGHTGGPGAVTGTAPAAKVMPIRAIKSVVDATQRRIHTAIVHAANNGADVISMALGGPTRVASTEAALRAAVRAGCVITCAAGNCWPRVVFPAAYAQFGICTAVAALRPDLRPWAKTGRGPEVTFSAYGEQVWGAAKNRASDPGNGIRASQGTTLATSMTAGVAALWVARHGGRGALLAEARARNTTVQAMWVHCATAAMTPPSAWGGSTSLGAGVLDAEAALDASLPPATEGVGDPADSTEPTLNILQAHLAGVDEAAVNELDPGMADYAQEMLWMSYRSGARARALEGLAEEAILPGDAPSDGLAGRLSGKPALRAALGL
;
A
#
# COMPACT_ATOMS: atom_id res chain seq x y z
N MET A 1 34.94 -3.77 -6.39
CA MET A 1 34.03 -4.33 -5.37
C MET A 1 32.70 -4.73 -5.98
N ALA A 2 31.96 -3.84 -6.64
CA ALA A 2 30.68 -4.20 -7.29
C ALA A 2 30.73 -5.44 -8.20
N GLN A 3 31.74 -5.55 -9.08
CA GLN A 3 31.93 -6.76 -9.91
C GLN A 3 32.17 -8.02 -9.08
N VAL A 4 32.91 -7.93 -7.97
CA VAL A 4 33.21 -9.08 -7.10
C VAL A 4 31.94 -9.58 -6.42
N GLU A 5 31.13 -8.66 -5.86
CA GLU A 5 29.84 -9.01 -5.27
C GLU A 5 28.86 -9.55 -6.31
N TYR A 6 28.82 -8.94 -7.51
CA TYR A 6 28.02 -9.45 -8.62
C TYR A 6 28.43 -10.87 -8.99
N ASP A 7 29.74 -11.15 -9.09
CA ASP A 7 30.27 -12.46 -9.43
C ASP A 7 29.95 -13.51 -8.36
N ALA A 8 29.84 -13.11 -7.09
CA ALA A 8 29.49 -13.96 -5.95
C ALA A 8 28.00 -14.35 -5.90
N LEU A 9 27.10 -13.60 -6.55
CA LEU A 9 25.69 -13.96 -6.62
C LEU A 9 25.46 -15.23 -7.45
N ASP A 10 24.53 -16.06 -6.99
CA ASP A 10 24.07 -17.25 -7.69
C ASP A 10 23.28 -16.85 -8.94
N LYS A 11 23.84 -17.17 -10.11
CA LYS A 11 23.28 -16.88 -11.45
C LYS A 11 22.68 -18.14 -12.04
N GLY A 12 21.48 -18.05 -12.61
CA GLY A 12 20.77 -19.16 -13.22
C GLY A 12 19.43 -18.77 -13.83
N SER A 13 18.70 -19.75 -14.34
CA SER A 13 17.34 -19.49 -14.82
C SER A 13 16.43 -19.09 -13.66
N VAL A 14 15.93 -17.86 -13.68
CA VAL A 14 14.87 -17.41 -12.75
C VAL A 14 13.63 -18.28 -12.99
N PRO A 15 13.09 -18.96 -11.95
CA PRO A 15 11.92 -19.82 -12.10
C PRO A 15 10.74 -19.10 -12.77
N THR A 16 9.98 -19.83 -13.57
CA THR A 16 8.79 -19.25 -14.23
C THR A 16 7.80 -18.77 -13.18
N GLY A 17 7.50 -17.47 -13.17
CA GLY A 17 6.55 -16.86 -12.25
C GLY A 17 7.18 -16.15 -11.04
N THR A 18 8.50 -16.15 -10.91
CA THR A 18 9.22 -15.29 -9.94
C THR A 18 9.77 -14.04 -10.63
N ASP A 19 9.74 -12.91 -9.94
CA ASP A 19 10.37 -11.69 -10.45
C ASP A 19 11.90 -11.79 -10.28
N PRO A 20 12.70 -11.40 -11.29
CA PRO A 20 14.15 -11.37 -11.17
C PRO A 20 14.61 -10.31 -10.15
N LEU A 21 15.88 -10.35 -9.76
CA LEU A 21 16.47 -9.31 -8.92
C LEU A 21 16.34 -7.95 -9.62
N SER A 22 15.84 -6.97 -8.88
CA SER A 22 15.80 -5.57 -9.28
C SER A 22 16.43 -4.71 -8.18
N ILE A 23 17.23 -3.73 -8.57
CA ILE A 23 17.78 -2.71 -7.66
C ILE A 23 17.31 -1.34 -8.14
N GLU A 24 16.64 -0.58 -7.28
CA GLU A 24 16.29 0.81 -7.53
C GLU A 24 17.45 1.73 -7.15
N LEU A 25 18.05 2.39 -8.13
CA LEU A 25 19.05 3.43 -7.93
C LEU A 25 18.36 4.77 -7.76
N VAL A 26 18.75 5.51 -6.73
CA VAL A 26 18.26 6.86 -6.44
C VAL A 26 19.40 7.86 -6.58
N TYR A 27 19.21 8.88 -7.42
CA TYR A 27 20.19 9.94 -7.68
C TYR A 27 19.73 11.30 -7.13
N GLU A 28 20.70 12.12 -6.73
CA GLU A 28 20.46 13.49 -6.25
C GLU A 28 19.80 14.38 -7.31
N ALA A 29 20.27 14.25 -8.54
CA ALA A 29 19.81 15.00 -9.70
C ALA A 29 19.35 14.04 -10.80
N PRO A 30 18.37 14.44 -11.65
CA PRO A 30 17.92 13.60 -12.75
C PRO A 30 19.06 13.26 -13.72
N LEU A 31 19.13 11.99 -14.12
CA LEU A 31 20.06 11.49 -15.14
C LEU A 31 19.27 10.83 -16.28
N PRO A 32 19.69 10.99 -17.54
CA PRO A 32 19.14 10.21 -18.65
C PRO A 32 19.39 8.72 -18.45
N GLN A 33 18.44 7.86 -18.84
CA GLN A 33 18.58 6.41 -18.75
C GLN A 33 19.85 5.90 -19.44
N SER A 34 20.17 6.45 -20.62
CA SER A 34 21.37 6.09 -21.38
C SER A 34 22.68 6.34 -20.62
N THR A 35 22.70 7.35 -19.75
CA THR A 35 23.86 7.65 -18.89
C THR A 35 24.01 6.58 -17.81
N VAL A 36 22.90 6.16 -17.21
CA VAL A 36 22.88 5.09 -16.21
C VAL A 36 23.27 3.75 -16.83
N GLU A 37 22.78 3.44 -18.04
CA GLU A 37 23.21 2.26 -18.81
C GLU A 37 24.72 2.26 -19.09
N ALA A 38 25.29 3.41 -19.47
CA ALA A 38 26.72 3.52 -19.72
C ALA A 38 27.56 3.31 -18.45
N ARG A 39 27.12 3.87 -17.31
CA ARG A 39 27.73 3.65 -15.99
C ARG A 39 27.67 2.18 -15.58
N LEU A 40 26.51 1.53 -15.79
CA LEU A 40 26.31 0.12 -15.45
C LEU A 40 27.27 -0.77 -16.26
N ARG A 41 27.39 -0.55 -17.58
CA ARG A 41 28.33 -1.30 -18.43
C ARG A 41 29.79 -1.15 -18.00
N ALA A 42 30.15 0.02 -17.47
CA ALA A 42 31.51 0.27 -16.96
C ALA A 42 31.73 -0.36 -15.57
N ALA A 43 30.73 -0.30 -14.70
CA ALA A 43 30.78 -0.84 -13.35
C ALA A 43 30.73 -2.38 -13.31
N LEU A 44 29.95 -2.98 -14.22
CA LEU A 44 29.69 -4.41 -14.33
C LEU A 44 29.88 -4.92 -15.77
N PRO A 45 31.11 -4.93 -16.31
CA PRO A 45 31.36 -5.40 -17.66
C PRO A 45 30.92 -6.86 -17.86
N GLY A 46 29.99 -7.08 -18.79
CA GLY A 46 29.48 -8.41 -19.14
C GLY A 46 28.29 -8.88 -18.30
N ALA A 47 27.79 -8.09 -17.35
CA ALA A 47 26.57 -8.41 -16.64
C ALA A 47 25.35 -8.42 -17.57
N VAL A 48 24.44 -9.37 -17.36
CA VAL A 48 23.15 -9.41 -18.03
C VAL A 48 22.21 -8.54 -17.21
N ALA A 49 21.96 -7.32 -17.67
CA ALA A 49 21.09 -6.39 -16.95
C ALA A 49 20.41 -5.39 -17.88
N THR A 50 19.25 -4.88 -17.47
CA THR A 50 18.53 -3.80 -18.15
C THR A 50 18.28 -2.65 -17.20
N VAL A 51 18.35 -1.42 -17.70
CA VAL A 51 18.03 -0.21 -16.94
C VAL A 51 16.71 0.35 -17.45
N ALA A 52 15.85 0.79 -16.54
CA ALA A 52 14.62 1.50 -16.85
C ALA A 52 14.44 2.69 -15.90
N ALA A 53 14.22 3.89 -16.45
CA ALA A 53 13.76 5.03 -15.66
C ALA A 53 12.34 4.75 -15.10
N ALA A 54 12.05 5.23 -13.89
CA ALA A 54 10.73 5.04 -13.26
C ALA A 54 9.64 5.89 -13.93
N PHE A 55 9.98 7.11 -14.34
CA PHE A 55 9.05 8.10 -14.87
C PHE A 55 9.38 8.50 -16.31
N THR A 56 10.59 8.99 -16.59
CA THR A 56 10.95 9.57 -17.89
C THR A 56 12.38 9.21 -18.32
N PRO A 57 12.58 8.53 -19.46
CA PRO A 57 13.91 8.12 -19.92
C PRO A 57 14.89 9.28 -20.18
N GLU A 58 14.39 10.47 -20.51
CA GLU A 58 15.19 11.66 -20.83
C GLU A 58 15.93 12.24 -19.61
N GLY A 59 15.43 11.98 -18.41
CA GLY A 59 16.00 12.48 -17.17
C GLY A 59 15.17 12.09 -15.96
N ASP A 60 15.69 11.18 -15.13
CA ASP A 60 15.02 10.71 -13.92
C ASP A 60 16.00 10.56 -12.76
N ARG A 61 15.52 10.75 -11.53
CA ARG A 61 16.26 10.44 -10.31
C ARG A 61 16.19 8.96 -9.95
N TYR A 62 15.17 8.26 -10.43
CA TYR A 62 14.89 6.87 -10.04
C TYR A 62 15.04 5.94 -11.23
N HIS A 63 15.94 4.96 -11.11
CA HIS A 63 16.21 3.99 -12.17
C HIS A 63 16.20 2.57 -11.60
N PHE A 64 15.45 1.67 -12.20
CA PHE A 64 15.50 0.25 -11.89
C PHE A 64 16.57 -0.43 -12.74
N VAL A 65 17.42 -1.23 -12.11
CA VAL A 65 18.35 -2.15 -12.77
C VAL A 65 17.85 -3.57 -12.52
N ASP A 66 17.38 -4.23 -13.57
CA ASP A 66 16.91 -5.62 -13.53
C ASP A 66 18.03 -6.57 -13.94
N PHE A 67 18.22 -7.65 -13.19
CA PHE A 67 19.16 -8.73 -13.45
C PHE A 67 18.40 -10.04 -13.73
N PRO A 68 18.02 -10.31 -15.00
CA PRO A 68 17.10 -11.39 -15.35
C PRO A 68 17.63 -12.82 -15.10
N ASP A 69 18.93 -12.97 -14.84
CA ASP A 69 19.59 -14.24 -14.53
C ASP A 69 19.86 -14.42 -13.03
N ILE A 70 19.35 -13.53 -12.17
CA ILE A 70 19.52 -13.61 -10.72
C ILE A 70 18.16 -13.76 -10.04
N ALA A 71 17.98 -14.88 -9.36
CA ALA A 71 16.82 -15.11 -8.50
C ALA A 71 17.08 -14.48 -7.11
N PRO A 72 16.22 -13.57 -6.63
CA PRO A 72 16.52 -12.84 -5.39
C PRO A 72 16.37 -13.68 -4.11
N LYS A 73 15.68 -14.82 -4.18
CA LYS A 73 15.35 -15.67 -3.03
C LYS A 73 16.55 -16.53 -2.60
N GLY A 74 16.84 -16.56 -1.30
CA GLY A 74 17.85 -17.45 -0.70
C GLY A 74 19.28 -16.90 -0.69
N GLN A 75 19.48 -15.67 -1.18
CA GLN A 75 20.76 -14.96 -1.21
C GLN A 75 20.56 -13.47 -0.89
N GLU A 76 19.52 -13.14 -0.10
CA GLU A 76 19.13 -11.75 0.19
C GLU A 76 20.24 -10.97 0.87
N ARG A 77 21.03 -11.63 1.74
CA ARG A 77 22.19 -11.04 2.41
C ARG A 77 23.24 -10.57 1.41
N GLU A 78 23.61 -11.45 0.48
CA GLU A 78 24.57 -11.19 -0.59
C GLU A 78 24.04 -10.09 -1.53
N ILE A 79 22.73 -10.05 -1.77
CA ILE A 79 22.08 -8.99 -2.55
C ILE A 79 22.21 -7.62 -1.88
N PHE A 80 22.10 -7.53 -0.55
CA PHE A 80 22.32 -6.27 0.16
C PHE A 80 23.78 -5.81 0.06
N ASP A 81 24.74 -6.73 0.16
CA ASP A 81 26.17 -6.43 -0.05
C ASP A 81 26.45 -5.95 -1.48
N PHE A 82 25.84 -6.63 -2.47
CA PHE A 82 25.91 -6.22 -3.86
C PHE A 82 25.29 -4.85 -4.09
N ALA A 83 24.08 -4.57 -3.56
CA ALA A 83 23.42 -3.29 -3.71
C ALA A 83 24.25 -2.13 -3.14
N ARG A 84 24.86 -2.31 -1.96
CA ARG A 84 25.80 -1.33 -1.37
C ARG A 84 27.01 -1.07 -2.27
N SER A 85 27.63 -2.13 -2.79
CA SER A 85 28.77 -2.00 -3.70
C SER A 85 28.37 -1.34 -5.03
N LEU A 86 27.19 -1.66 -5.55
CA LEU A 86 26.63 -1.09 -6.77
C LEU A 86 26.33 0.39 -6.60
N ARG A 87 25.76 0.81 -5.45
CA ARG A 87 25.53 2.23 -5.10
C ARG A 87 26.78 3.07 -5.34
N SER A 88 27.90 2.64 -4.77
CA SER A 88 29.17 3.34 -4.89
C SER A 88 29.70 3.35 -6.33
N ALA A 89 29.60 2.22 -7.05
CA ALA A 89 30.06 2.12 -8.43
C ALA A 89 29.21 2.94 -9.42
N MET A 90 27.93 3.13 -9.12
CA MET A 90 26.99 3.89 -9.94
C MET A 90 26.95 5.39 -9.57
N GLU A 91 27.63 5.80 -8.49
CA GLU A 91 27.56 7.13 -7.88
C GLU A 91 26.12 7.53 -7.51
N ALA A 92 25.34 6.56 -7.03
CA ALA A 92 23.98 6.78 -6.57
C ALA A 92 23.97 7.21 -5.09
N GLN A 93 22.93 7.96 -4.69
CA GLN A 93 22.68 8.27 -3.28
C GLN A 93 22.21 7.02 -2.53
N GLU A 94 21.31 6.24 -3.13
CA GLU A 94 20.85 4.95 -2.61
C GLU A 94 20.82 3.90 -3.74
N ALA A 95 20.99 2.64 -3.35
CA ALA A 95 20.72 1.49 -4.21
C ALA A 95 19.89 0.49 -3.40
N ASN A 96 18.59 0.49 -3.67
CA ASN A 96 17.59 -0.20 -2.88
C ASN A 96 17.20 -1.52 -3.56
N ALA A 97 17.55 -2.66 -2.96
CA ALA A 97 17.14 -3.97 -3.45
C ALA A 97 15.62 -4.15 -3.35
N VAL A 98 14.96 -4.44 -4.48
CA VAL A 98 13.51 -4.67 -4.54
C VAL A 98 13.28 -6.18 -4.44
N LEU A 99 12.99 -6.67 -3.24
CA LEU A 99 12.89 -8.11 -2.96
C LEU A 99 11.43 -8.60 -3.06
N PRO A 100 11.09 -9.43 -4.08
CA PRO A 100 9.71 -9.82 -4.40
C PRO A 100 9.10 -10.93 -3.53
N ASP A 101 9.89 -11.84 -2.97
CA ASP A 101 9.36 -13.11 -2.42
C ASP A 101 10.02 -13.57 -1.13
N SER A 102 10.90 -12.76 -0.53
CA SER A 102 11.60 -13.26 0.66
C SER A 102 10.67 -13.37 1.86
N LEU A 103 9.69 -12.48 2.03
CA LEU A 103 8.93 -12.33 3.29
C LEU A 103 7.96 -13.45 3.63
N TYR A 104 7.59 -14.27 2.67
CA TYR A 104 6.89 -15.52 2.94
C TYR A 104 7.88 -16.63 2.66
N GLY A 105 8.25 -17.38 3.69
CA GLY A 105 8.65 -18.77 3.47
C GLY A 105 7.44 -19.54 2.95
N ALA A 106 6.97 -19.25 1.74
CA ALA A 106 5.81 -19.88 1.12
C ALA A 106 5.97 -21.41 1.11
N ASP A 107 7.20 -21.91 1.06
CA ASP A 107 7.53 -23.33 1.17
C ASP A 107 7.54 -23.86 2.62
N HIS A 108 7.61 -22.99 3.64
CA HIS A 108 7.90 -23.35 5.04
C HIS A 108 6.80 -22.99 6.05
N VAL A 109 5.80 -22.18 5.72
CA VAL A 109 4.56 -22.07 6.53
C VAL A 109 3.63 -23.28 6.33
N GLY A 110 4.17 -24.44 5.95
CA GLY A 110 3.41 -25.68 5.76
C GLY A 110 2.43 -25.64 4.58
N ALA A 111 2.65 -24.84 3.54
CA ALA A 111 1.83 -24.87 2.32
C ALA A 111 2.25 -25.97 1.34
N VAL A 112 2.83 -27.08 1.85
CA VAL A 112 3.05 -28.30 1.06
C VAL A 112 1.82 -29.17 1.21
N GLY A 113 0.91 -29.07 0.24
CA GLY A 113 -0.28 -29.91 0.17
C GLY A 113 -1.57 -29.09 0.11
N ASP A 114 -2.20 -29.15 -1.06
CA ASP A 114 -3.59 -28.75 -1.35
C ASP A 114 -3.99 -27.29 -1.10
N ARG A 115 -4.04 -26.52 -2.20
CA ARG A 115 -5.04 -25.51 -2.63
C ARG A 115 -5.83 -24.62 -1.65
N GLU A 116 -5.65 -24.59 -0.33
CA GLU A 116 -6.53 -23.81 0.57
C GLU A 116 -5.89 -23.13 1.80
N SER A 117 -4.59 -23.27 2.10
CA SER A 117 -4.07 -22.92 3.45
C SER A 117 -3.59 -21.48 3.73
N LEU A 118 -3.74 -20.52 2.80
CA LEU A 118 -3.77 -19.08 3.13
C LEU A 118 -5.14 -18.44 2.83
N PHE A 119 -6.01 -19.18 2.14
CA PHE A 119 -7.23 -18.67 1.52
C PHE A 119 -8.50 -19.04 2.32
N SER A 120 -8.53 -20.16 3.05
CA SER A 120 -9.67 -20.55 3.90
C SER A 120 -9.80 -19.68 5.17
N LEU A 121 -8.74 -18.98 5.58
CA LEU A 121 -8.76 -18.05 6.72
C LEU A 121 -9.33 -16.66 6.38
N CYS A 122 -9.62 -16.37 5.11
CA CYS A 122 -10.18 -15.08 4.66
C CYS A 122 -11.57 -15.16 4.04
N GLU A 123 -12.19 -16.35 4.00
CA GLU A 123 -13.65 -16.39 3.95
C GLU A 123 -14.18 -15.84 5.27
N THR A 124 -15.04 -14.83 5.17
CA THR A 124 -15.76 -14.28 6.30
C THR A 124 -17.15 -14.92 6.24
N PRO A 125 -17.43 -15.99 7.01
CA PRO A 125 -18.77 -16.55 7.07
C PRO A 125 -19.72 -15.41 7.42
N ARG A 126 -20.81 -15.29 6.66
CA ARG A 126 -21.78 -14.24 6.91
C ARG A 126 -22.26 -14.31 8.36
N ASP A 127 -22.11 -13.22 9.08
CA ASP A 127 -22.83 -13.02 10.35
C ASP A 127 -24.27 -12.59 10.04
N ASN A 128 -25.21 -13.53 10.21
CA ASN A 128 -26.63 -13.27 9.96
C ASN A 128 -27.27 -12.34 11.01
N SER A 129 -26.60 -12.04 12.13
CA SER A 129 -27.07 -11.05 13.10
C SER A 129 -26.88 -9.61 12.61
N LEU A 130 -26.00 -9.39 11.63
CA LEU A 130 -25.77 -8.08 11.03
C LEU A 130 -26.67 -7.87 9.81
N ALA A 131 -27.30 -6.70 9.77
CA ALA A 131 -28.04 -6.25 8.60
C ALA A 131 -27.09 -6.02 7.41
N PHE A 132 -27.63 -6.12 6.19
CA PHE A 132 -26.87 -5.64 5.03
C PHE A 132 -26.64 -4.14 5.14
N GLY A 133 -25.42 -3.70 4.81
CA GLY A 133 -25.05 -2.28 4.94
C GLY A 133 -24.89 -1.82 6.39
N TRP A 134 -24.76 -2.72 7.38
CA TRP A 134 -24.64 -2.37 8.81
C TRP A 134 -23.56 -1.32 9.12
N HIS A 135 -22.51 -1.22 8.29
CA HIS A 135 -21.42 -0.26 8.46
C HIS A 135 -21.86 1.18 8.18
N HIS A 136 -22.84 1.40 7.29
CA HIS A 136 -23.32 2.73 6.91
C HIS A 136 -23.79 3.57 8.10
N PRO A 137 -24.74 3.12 8.95
CA PRO A 137 -25.12 3.86 10.15
C PRO A 137 -24.02 3.92 11.22
N ARG A 138 -22.96 3.09 11.12
CA ARG A 138 -21.83 3.11 12.07
C ARG A 138 -20.75 4.12 11.71
N ILE A 139 -20.65 4.49 10.44
CA ILE A 139 -19.76 5.55 9.94
C ILE A 139 -20.57 6.78 9.50
N ASN A 140 -21.85 6.88 9.88
CA ASN A 140 -22.73 8.01 9.60
C ASN A 140 -22.86 8.40 8.10
N THR A 141 -22.77 7.43 7.18
CA THR A 141 -23.04 7.71 5.76
C THR A 141 -24.47 8.19 5.47
N PRO A 142 -25.55 7.73 6.15
CA PRO A 142 -26.89 8.23 5.86
C PRO A 142 -27.04 9.73 6.10
N ALA A 143 -26.37 10.26 7.14
CA ALA A 143 -26.35 11.68 7.41
C ALA A 143 -25.48 12.43 6.39
N ALA A 144 -24.29 11.92 6.09
CA ALA A 144 -23.43 12.48 5.03
C ALA A 144 -24.14 12.57 3.67
N TRP A 145 -24.94 11.56 3.29
CA TRP A 145 -25.69 11.53 2.03
C TRP A 145 -26.76 12.61 1.92
N THR A 146 -27.18 13.24 3.02
CA THR A 146 -28.09 14.40 2.97
C THR A 146 -27.43 15.63 2.34
N HIS A 147 -26.09 15.71 2.34
CA HIS A 147 -25.32 16.77 1.68
C HIS A 147 -24.94 16.42 0.25
N GLY A 148 -24.97 15.15 -0.13
CA GLY A 148 -24.61 14.66 -1.45
C GLY A 148 -24.01 13.25 -1.40
N GLN A 149 -24.03 12.56 -2.54
CA GLN A 149 -23.60 11.15 -2.65
C GLN A 149 -22.29 10.97 -3.43
N GLY A 150 -21.49 12.04 -3.55
CA GLY A 150 -20.20 12.02 -4.25
C GLY A 150 -20.29 12.33 -5.76
N ALA A 151 -21.40 12.89 -6.23
CA ALA A 151 -21.57 13.24 -7.64
C ALA A 151 -20.46 14.21 -8.10
N GLY A 152 -19.82 13.88 -9.22
CA GLY A 152 -18.72 14.66 -9.79
C GLY A 152 -17.33 14.28 -9.29
N ALA A 153 -17.21 13.52 -8.19
CA ALA A 153 -15.94 12.98 -7.73
C ALA A 153 -15.51 11.73 -8.53
N VAL A 154 -14.21 11.62 -8.81
CA VAL A 154 -13.56 10.49 -9.47
C VAL A 154 -12.57 9.83 -8.52
N VAL A 155 -12.81 8.55 -8.21
CA VAL A 155 -11.92 7.71 -7.40
C VAL A 155 -11.12 6.79 -8.30
N ALA A 156 -9.81 6.98 -8.39
CA ALA A 156 -8.92 6.02 -9.03
C ALA A 156 -8.69 4.82 -8.09
N VAL A 157 -8.92 3.62 -8.62
CA VAL A 157 -8.70 2.35 -7.90
C VAL A 157 -7.52 1.65 -8.55
N ILE A 158 -6.35 1.74 -7.92
CA ILE A 158 -5.13 1.05 -8.35
C ILE A 158 -5.17 -0.34 -7.72
N ASP A 159 -5.50 -1.35 -8.53
CA ASP A 159 -5.82 -2.70 -8.03
C ASP A 159 -5.64 -3.77 -9.14
N THR A 160 -6.31 -4.93 -9.01
CA THR A 160 -6.34 -6.01 -10.00
C THR A 160 -7.23 -5.70 -11.21
N GLY A 161 -7.81 -4.50 -11.27
CA GLY A 161 -8.82 -4.15 -12.27
C GLY A 161 -10.24 -4.46 -11.81
N TYR A 162 -11.19 -4.43 -12.72
CA TYR A 162 -12.61 -4.64 -12.42
C TYR A 162 -13.23 -5.71 -13.33
N SER A 163 -14.47 -6.08 -13.06
CA SER A 163 -15.20 -7.04 -13.91
C SER A 163 -16.59 -6.53 -14.23
N ASP A 164 -17.18 -7.04 -15.31
CA ASP A 164 -18.58 -6.78 -15.63
C ASP A 164 -19.47 -7.42 -14.55
N HIS A 165 -20.01 -6.57 -13.69
CA HIS A 165 -20.78 -6.95 -12.50
C HIS A 165 -21.92 -5.94 -12.26
N ASN A 166 -23.10 -6.41 -11.84
CA ASN A 166 -24.29 -5.58 -11.65
C ASN A 166 -24.06 -4.43 -10.67
N GLU A 167 -23.33 -4.68 -9.59
CA GLU A 167 -22.94 -3.66 -8.58
C GLU A 167 -22.04 -2.55 -9.16
N LEU A 168 -21.45 -2.74 -10.35
CA LEU A 168 -20.61 -1.72 -10.99
C LEU A 168 -21.32 -1.03 -12.17
N SER A 169 -22.61 -1.31 -12.37
CA SER A 169 -23.40 -0.72 -13.45
C SER A 169 -23.45 0.82 -13.33
N GLY A 170 -22.87 1.50 -14.32
CA GLY A 170 -22.77 2.96 -14.34
C GLY A 170 -21.78 3.56 -13.35
N VAL A 171 -21.03 2.75 -12.59
CA VAL A 171 -20.01 3.20 -11.62
C VAL A 171 -18.69 3.52 -12.31
N ILE A 172 -18.26 2.64 -13.21
CA ILE A 172 -16.97 2.73 -13.89
C ILE A 172 -16.97 3.89 -14.91
N THR A 173 -15.88 4.64 -14.94
CA THR A 173 -15.52 5.54 -16.03
C THR A 173 -14.39 4.92 -16.85
N THR A 174 -14.49 4.99 -18.17
CA THR A 174 -13.42 4.57 -19.10
C THR A 174 -12.39 5.68 -19.31
N GLN A 175 -12.69 6.91 -18.89
CA GLN A 175 -11.72 8.00 -18.93
C GLN A 175 -10.61 7.75 -17.90
N GLY A 176 -9.37 7.68 -18.36
CA GLY A 176 -8.20 7.40 -17.52
C GLY A 176 -8.01 5.92 -17.18
N GLU A 177 -8.85 5.02 -17.68
CA GLU A 177 -8.68 3.57 -17.52
C GLU A 177 -7.36 3.10 -18.15
N VAL A 178 -6.62 2.24 -17.44
CA VAL A 178 -5.35 1.69 -17.94
C VAL A 178 -5.03 0.32 -17.35
N ASN A 179 -4.34 -0.49 -18.14
CA ASN A 179 -3.77 -1.76 -17.73
C ASN A 179 -2.24 -1.70 -17.83
N LEU A 180 -1.57 -1.64 -16.69
CA LEU A 180 -0.11 -1.61 -16.56
C LEU A 180 0.49 -3.02 -16.42
N VAL A 181 -0.36 -4.04 -16.25
CA VAL A 181 0.07 -5.43 -16.08
C VAL A 181 0.32 -6.08 -17.43
N GLU A 182 -0.66 -6.00 -18.33
CA GLU A 182 -0.58 -6.54 -19.69
C GLU A 182 -0.38 -5.47 -20.77
N GLY A 183 -0.51 -4.18 -20.40
CA GLY A 183 -0.47 -3.06 -21.34
C GLY A 183 -1.84 -2.71 -21.92
N GLY A 184 -2.00 -1.46 -22.36
CA GLY A 184 -3.22 -0.96 -23.00
C GLY A 184 -4.19 -0.26 -22.04
N ASN A 185 -5.42 -0.02 -22.53
CA ASN A 185 -6.44 0.81 -21.88
C ASN A 185 -7.67 0.01 -21.39
N ASP A 186 -7.57 -1.32 -21.28
CA ASP A 186 -8.62 -2.18 -20.75
C ASP A 186 -8.19 -2.76 -19.40
N ALA A 187 -8.66 -2.13 -18.32
CA ALA A 187 -8.35 -2.48 -16.94
C ALA A 187 -9.25 -3.60 -16.41
N ARG A 188 -9.99 -4.33 -17.26
CA ARG A 188 -10.73 -5.51 -16.81
C ARG A 188 -9.79 -6.57 -16.23
N ASP A 189 -10.20 -7.20 -15.14
CA ASP A 189 -9.45 -8.29 -14.53
C ASP A 189 -9.40 -9.49 -15.48
N ARG A 190 -8.20 -10.06 -15.65
CA ARG A 190 -7.97 -11.28 -16.44
C ARG A 190 -8.24 -12.56 -15.64
N PHE A 191 -8.70 -12.43 -14.41
CA PHE A 191 -8.94 -13.53 -13.48
C PHE A 191 -7.72 -14.44 -13.34
N SER A 192 -6.54 -13.83 -13.23
CA SER A 192 -5.26 -14.54 -13.15
C SER A 192 -5.29 -15.61 -12.06
N THR A 193 -4.98 -16.86 -12.42
CA THR A 193 -4.90 -17.98 -11.48
C THR A 193 -3.45 -18.26 -11.08
N GLY A 194 -3.25 -18.87 -9.92
CA GLY A 194 -1.94 -19.32 -9.46
C GLY A 194 -1.66 -18.92 -8.01
N PHE A 195 -0.47 -19.26 -7.53
CA PHE A 195 -0.01 -18.86 -6.21
C PHE A 195 0.03 -17.32 -6.10
N MET A 196 -0.46 -16.78 -4.98
CA MET A 196 -0.48 -15.35 -4.70
C MET A 196 -1.10 -14.51 -5.83
N LYS A 197 -2.29 -14.90 -6.30
CA LYS A 197 -3.14 -14.11 -7.20
C LYS A 197 -4.49 -13.83 -6.54
N HIS A 198 -5.03 -12.64 -6.79
CA HIS A 198 -6.24 -12.15 -6.13
C HIS A 198 -7.29 -11.66 -7.14
N PRO A 199 -7.72 -12.53 -8.08
CA PRO A 199 -8.67 -12.13 -9.10
C PRO A 199 -10.00 -11.67 -8.47
N GLY A 200 -10.59 -10.62 -9.04
CA GLY A 200 -11.85 -10.03 -8.54
C GLY A 200 -11.69 -9.03 -7.40
N HIS A 201 -10.48 -8.83 -6.87
CA HIS A 201 -10.25 -7.94 -5.73
C HIS A 201 -10.65 -6.49 -6.04
N GLY A 202 -10.22 -5.93 -7.18
CA GLY A 202 -10.61 -4.57 -7.54
C GLY A 202 -12.11 -4.42 -7.82
N THR A 203 -12.82 -5.49 -8.22
CA THR A 203 -14.29 -5.48 -8.34
C THR A 203 -14.96 -5.28 -6.98
N LEU A 204 -14.47 -5.98 -5.96
CA LEU A 204 -14.91 -5.83 -4.57
C LEU A 204 -14.68 -4.39 -4.08
N VAL A 205 -13.46 -3.86 -4.26
CA VAL A 205 -13.06 -2.49 -3.88
C VAL A 205 -13.98 -1.45 -4.54
N CYS A 206 -14.14 -1.52 -5.86
CA CYS A 206 -15.00 -0.59 -6.62
C CYS A 206 -16.44 -0.58 -6.09
N SER A 207 -16.97 -1.76 -5.71
CA SER A 207 -18.35 -1.88 -5.23
C SER A 207 -18.56 -1.24 -3.85
N VAL A 208 -17.59 -1.38 -2.94
CA VAL A 208 -17.65 -0.76 -1.60
C VAL A 208 -17.50 0.76 -1.70
N ILE A 209 -16.73 1.25 -2.67
CA ILE A 209 -16.58 2.69 -2.91
C ILE A 209 -17.87 3.29 -3.46
N ALA A 210 -18.46 2.72 -4.51
CA ALA A 210 -19.47 3.44 -5.30
C ALA A 210 -20.61 2.60 -5.89
N SER A 211 -20.88 1.37 -5.41
CA SER A 211 -22.05 0.63 -5.90
C SER A 211 -23.35 1.42 -5.70
N ARG A 212 -24.27 1.31 -6.67
CA ARG A 212 -25.51 2.09 -6.79
C ARG A 212 -26.75 1.37 -6.28
N GLY A 213 -26.59 0.51 -5.27
CA GLY A 213 -27.72 -0.02 -4.53
C GLY A 213 -28.52 1.08 -3.81
N THR A 214 -29.64 0.68 -3.24
CA THR A 214 -30.49 1.55 -2.41
C THR A 214 -30.39 1.15 -0.95
N VAL A 215 -30.31 2.15 -0.07
CA VAL A 215 -30.47 1.98 1.37
C VAL A 215 -31.86 2.43 1.84
N ASN A 216 -32.35 1.88 2.95
CA ASN A 216 -33.49 2.43 3.67
C ASN A 216 -33.06 3.58 4.60
N GLY A 217 -34.01 4.22 5.28
CA GLY A 217 -33.74 5.35 6.19
C GLY A 217 -32.83 5.02 7.39
N ALA A 218 -32.52 3.74 7.64
CA ALA A 218 -31.56 3.30 8.65
C ALA A 218 -30.18 2.94 8.05
N GLY A 219 -29.97 3.14 6.74
CA GLY A 219 -28.72 2.82 6.05
C GLY A 219 -28.58 1.34 5.64
N HIS A 220 -29.59 0.51 5.86
CA HIS A 220 -29.55 -0.91 5.47
C HIS A 220 -29.92 -1.09 3.99
N THR A 221 -29.28 -2.04 3.31
CA THR A 221 -29.61 -2.35 1.91
C THR A 221 -30.70 -3.43 1.79
N GLY A 222 -31.34 -3.51 0.62
CA GLY A 222 -32.54 -4.34 0.38
C GLY A 222 -32.35 -5.86 0.42
N GLY A 223 -31.13 -6.38 0.58
CA GLY A 223 -30.83 -7.81 0.56
C GLY A 223 -29.55 -8.14 -0.22
N PRO A 224 -29.26 -9.43 -0.48
CA PRO A 224 -28.18 -9.80 -1.38
C PRO A 224 -28.41 -9.26 -2.80
N GLY A 225 -27.32 -8.85 -3.48
CA GLY A 225 -27.35 -8.28 -4.84
C GLY A 225 -27.77 -6.80 -4.94
N ALA A 226 -27.76 -6.06 -3.82
CA ALA A 226 -28.08 -4.64 -3.76
C ALA A 226 -27.09 -3.86 -2.86
N VAL A 227 -25.79 -4.05 -3.03
CA VAL A 227 -24.78 -3.32 -2.25
C VAL A 227 -24.87 -1.83 -2.57
N THR A 228 -24.78 -0.97 -1.55
CA THR A 228 -24.62 0.48 -1.73
C THR A 228 -23.23 0.84 -1.28
N GLY A 229 -22.44 1.43 -2.18
CA GLY A 229 -21.11 1.93 -1.84
C GLY A 229 -21.20 3.19 -0.99
N THR A 230 -20.08 3.60 -0.40
CA THR A 230 -20.02 4.80 0.45
C THR A 230 -20.30 6.10 -0.32
N ALA A 231 -19.88 6.21 -1.57
CA ALA A 231 -20.13 7.35 -2.47
C ALA A 231 -20.83 6.88 -3.77
N PRO A 232 -22.13 6.52 -3.72
CA PRO A 232 -22.80 5.82 -4.82
C PRO A 232 -22.95 6.68 -6.10
N ALA A 233 -22.85 8.01 -6.00
CA ALA A 233 -22.90 8.90 -7.15
C ALA A 233 -21.51 9.25 -7.73
N ALA A 234 -20.42 8.82 -7.09
CA ALA A 234 -19.06 8.98 -7.62
C ALA A 234 -18.83 8.10 -8.86
N LYS A 235 -17.75 8.40 -9.58
CA LYS A 235 -17.20 7.56 -10.64
C LYS A 235 -15.92 6.88 -10.18
N VAL A 236 -15.71 5.65 -10.64
CA VAL A 236 -14.47 4.91 -10.37
C VAL A 236 -13.65 4.78 -11.64
N MET A 237 -12.39 5.22 -11.59
CA MET A 237 -11.38 5.05 -12.64
C MET A 237 -10.54 3.80 -12.30
N PRO A 238 -10.75 2.67 -12.97
CA PRO A 238 -10.00 1.45 -12.67
C PRO A 238 -8.59 1.52 -13.30
N ILE A 239 -7.59 1.22 -12.49
CA ILE A 239 -6.19 1.10 -12.91
C ILE A 239 -5.72 -0.30 -12.53
N ARG A 240 -5.57 -1.18 -13.53
CA ARG A 240 -5.04 -2.52 -13.32
C ARG A 240 -3.51 -2.44 -13.25
N ALA A 241 -2.97 -2.45 -12.04
CA ALA A 241 -1.52 -2.37 -11.79
C ALA A 241 -0.93 -3.65 -11.21
N ILE A 242 -1.76 -4.49 -10.60
CA ILE A 242 -1.32 -5.69 -9.87
C ILE A 242 -2.11 -6.93 -10.28
N LYS A 243 -1.52 -8.13 -10.08
CA LYS A 243 -2.27 -9.41 -10.11
C LYS A 243 -2.57 -9.94 -8.70
N SER A 244 -1.98 -9.31 -7.69
CA SER A 244 -2.02 -9.70 -6.28
C SER A 244 -1.99 -8.45 -5.41
N VAL A 245 -2.79 -8.43 -4.34
CA VAL A 245 -2.75 -7.34 -3.36
C VAL A 245 -1.49 -7.34 -2.51
N VAL A 246 -0.80 -8.48 -2.46
CA VAL A 246 0.56 -8.59 -1.93
C VAL A 246 1.50 -8.20 -3.05
N ASP A 247 1.88 -6.92 -3.06
CA ASP A 247 2.84 -6.37 -4.01
C ASP A 247 4.14 -6.03 -3.28
N ALA A 248 5.01 -7.02 -3.24
CA ALA A 248 6.33 -6.91 -2.63
C ALA A 248 7.32 -6.09 -3.48
N THR A 249 6.97 -5.76 -4.73
CA THR A 249 7.88 -5.07 -5.64
C THR A 249 7.53 -3.61 -5.86
N GLN A 250 6.25 -3.26 -5.80
CA GLN A 250 5.69 -1.93 -6.07
C GLN A 250 6.11 -1.31 -7.41
N ARG A 251 6.63 -2.13 -8.34
CA ARG A 251 7.30 -1.66 -9.56
C ARG A 251 6.39 -0.93 -10.54
N ARG A 252 5.08 -1.09 -10.41
CA ARG A 252 4.09 -0.41 -11.27
C ARG A 252 3.29 0.65 -10.54
N ILE A 253 3.45 0.73 -9.21
CA ILE A 253 2.61 1.57 -8.35
C ILE A 253 2.91 3.04 -8.57
N HIS A 254 4.20 3.42 -8.72
CA HIS A 254 4.57 4.80 -9.03
C HIS A 254 3.97 5.31 -10.35
N THR A 255 4.03 4.50 -11.42
CA THR A 255 3.40 4.85 -12.72
C THR A 255 1.88 4.96 -12.58
N ALA A 256 1.24 4.06 -11.83
CA ALA A 256 -0.20 4.06 -11.60
C ALA A 256 -0.68 5.32 -10.87
N ILE A 257 0.05 5.75 -9.83
CA ILE A 257 -0.26 6.95 -9.05
C ILE A 257 -0.16 8.21 -9.92
N VAL A 258 0.93 8.37 -10.66
CA VAL A 258 1.12 9.53 -11.56
C VAL A 258 0.04 9.55 -12.65
N HIS A 259 -0.26 8.38 -13.24
CA HIS A 259 -1.33 8.26 -14.23
C HIS A 259 -2.69 8.68 -13.67
N ALA A 260 -3.06 8.20 -12.48
CA ALA A 260 -4.31 8.56 -11.82
C ALA A 260 -4.43 10.09 -11.63
N ALA A 261 -3.40 10.71 -11.05
CA ALA A 261 -3.38 12.15 -10.79
C ALA A 261 -3.54 12.97 -12.08
N ASN A 262 -2.81 12.59 -13.13
CA ASN A 262 -2.82 13.26 -14.43
C ASN A 262 -4.12 13.06 -15.22
N ASN A 263 -4.87 11.97 -14.97
CA ASN A 263 -6.10 11.66 -15.68
C ASN A 263 -7.38 12.08 -14.93
N GLY A 264 -7.24 12.90 -13.89
CA GLY A 264 -8.38 13.55 -13.24
C GLY A 264 -8.91 12.84 -12.00
N ALA A 265 -8.13 11.96 -11.37
CA ALA A 265 -8.51 11.40 -10.07
C ALA A 265 -8.57 12.49 -8.99
N ASP A 266 -9.67 12.55 -8.26
CA ASP A 266 -9.79 13.35 -7.04
C ASP A 266 -9.26 12.59 -5.82
N VAL A 267 -9.53 11.28 -5.80
CA VAL A 267 -9.11 10.35 -4.76
C VAL A 267 -8.37 9.18 -5.40
N ILE A 268 -7.26 8.75 -4.82
CA ILE A 268 -6.51 7.55 -5.22
C ILE A 268 -6.62 6.54 -4.08
N SER A 269 -7.18 5.37 -4.36
CA SER A 269 -7.34 4.27 -3.41
C SER A 269 -6.39 3.12 -3.76
N MET A 270 -5.58 2.70 -2.78
CA MET A 270 -4.65 1.58 -2.88
C MET A 270 -4.92 0.57 -1.76
N ALA A 271 -5.76 -0.42 -2.06
CA ALA A 271 -6.08 -1.53 -1.17
C ALA A 271 -5.09 -2.71 -1.36
N LEU A 272 -3.81 -2.37 -1.41
CA LEU A 272 -2.68 -3.26 -1.70
C LEU A 272 -1.48 -2.84 -0.86
N GLY A 273 -0.45 -3.68 -0.83
CA GLY A 273 0.83 -3.26 -0.31
C GLY A 273 1.83 -4.37 -0.13
N GLY A 274 3.00 -3.97 0.35
CA GLY A 274 4.12 -4.85 0.66
C GLY A 274 5.11 -4.19 1.60
N PRO A 275 6.01 -4.98 2.20
CA PRO A 275 6.98 -4.50 3.19
C PRO A 275 8.21 -3.82 2.55
N THR A 276 8.37 -3.93 1.23
CA THR A 276 9.48 -3.33 0.50
C THR A 276 9.20 -1.86 0.24
N ARG A 277 10.12 -1.02 0.71
CA ARG A 277 10.16 0.40 0.38
C ARG A 277 10.63 0.59 -1.07
N VAL A 278 9.96 1.46 -1.83
CA VAL A 278 10.36 1.89 -3.18
C VAL A 278 10.28 3.43 -3.27
N ALA A 279 11.42 4.08 -3.52
CA ALA A 279 11.55 5.53 -3.50
C ALA A 279 10.72 6.20 -4.60
N SER A 280 10.67 5.62 -5.81
CA SER A 280 9.80 6.13 -6.89
C SER A 280 8.31 6.11 -6.50
N THR A 281 7.84 5.14 -5.69
CA THR A 281 6.47 5.14 -5.18
C THR A 281 6.21 6.33 -4.26
N GLU A 282 7.15 6.66 -3.39
CA GLU A 282 7.07 7.86 -2.54
C GLU A 282 7.06 9.15 -3.37
N ALA A 283 7.95 9.25 -4.37
CA ALA A 283 7.99 10.41 -5.26
C ALA A 283 6.64 10.60 -5.99
N ALA A 284 6.02 9.51 -6.43
CA ALA A 284 4.71 9.53 -7.06
C ALA A 284 3.59 9.97 -6.09
N LEU A 285 3.61 9.50 -4.83
CA LEU A 285 2.69 9.96 -3.79
C LEU A 285 2.80 11.48 -3.57
N ARG A 286 4.03 11.98 -3.41
CA ARG A 286 4.31 13.42 -3.24
C ARG A 286 3.80 14.23 -4.44
N ALA A 287 4.02 13.73 -5.66
CA ALA A 287 3.51 14.37 -6.88
C ALA A 287 1.97 14.38 -6.94
N ALA A 288 1.31 13.30 -6.57
CA ALA A 288 -0.16 13.23 -6.53
C ALA A 288 -0.77 14.16 -5.47
N VAL A 289 -0.12 14.29 -4.30
CA VAL A 289 -0.51 15.27 -3.26
C VAL A 289 -0.38 16.70 -3.77
N ARG A 290 0.73 17.05 -4.44
CA ARG A 290 0.89 18.37 -5.10
C ARG A 290 -0.15 18.62 -6.19
N ALA A 291 -0.61 17.57 -6.87
CA ALA A 291 -1.71 17.64 -7.83
C ALA A 291 -3.10 17.76 -7.17
N GLY A 292 -3.18 17.77 -5.83
CA GLY A 292 -4.41 17.94 -5.07
C GLY A 292 -5.22 16.65 -4.87
N CYS A 293 -4.62 15.47 -5.05
CA CYS A 293 -5.31 14.21 -4.82
C CYS A 293 -5.35 13.88 -3.32
N VAL A 294 -6.47 13.31 -2.88
CA VAL A 294 -6.54 12.58 -1.60
C VAL A 294 -6.09 11.14 -1.85
N ILE A 295 -5.25 10.57 -0.98
CA ILE A 295 -4.69 9.22 -1.17
C ILE A 295 -4.99 8.37 0.06
N THR A 296 -5.60 7.20 -0.14
CA THR A 296 -5.92 6.23 0.92
C THR A 296 -5.23 4.89 0.65
N CYS A 297 -4.59 4.35 1.68
CA CYS A 297 -3.77 3.14 1.61
C CYS A 297 -4.16 2.17 2.72
N ALA A 298 -4.24 0.88 2.38
CA ALA A 298 -4.45 -0.18 3.36
C ALA A 298 -3.24 -0.35 4.28
N ALA A 299 -3.47 -0.37 5.59
CA ALA A 299 -2.38 -0.59 6.56
C ALA A 299 -1.75 -1.98 6.43
N GLY A 300 -2.43 -2.95 5.82
CA GLY A 300 -1.92 -4.30 5.59
C GLY A 300 -2.79 -5.37 6.24
N ASN A 301 -2.72 -6.59 5.69
CA ASN A 301 -3.48 -7.75 6.15
C ASN A 301 -2.52 -8.87 6.53
N CYS A 302 -2.82 -9.57 7.63
CA CYS A 302 -2.02 -10.68 8.14
C CYS A 302 -0.54 -10.34 8.33
N TRP A 303 -0.24 -9.05 8.47
CA TRP A 303 1.08 -8.49 8.63
C TRP A 303 1.08 -7.67 9.93
N PRO A 304 2.07 -7.82 10.81
CA PRO A 304 2.04 -7.20 12.13
C PRO A 304 2.25 -5.68 12.08
N ARG A 305 2.75 -5.16 10.96
CA ARG A 305 3.16 -3.76 10.79
C ARG A 305 2.41 -3.10 9.65
N VAL A 306 2.47 -1.77 9.58
CA VAL A 306 1.98 -1.04 8.42
C VAL A 306 2.84 -1.38 7.20
N VAL A 307 2.22 -1.67 6.04
CA VAL A 307 2.95 -1.95 4.79
C VAL A 307 3.10 -0.70 3.93
N PHE A 308 4.05 -0.68 3.00
CA PHE A 308 4.09 0.34 1.94
C PHE A 308 2.96 0.07 0.92
N PRO A 309 2.34 1.10 0.33
CA PRO A 309 2.64 2.52 0.48
C PRO A 309 2.05 3.20 1.74
N ALA A 310 1.24 2.50 2.55
CA ALA A 310 0.61 3.10 3.74
C ALA A 310 1.62 3.61 4.78
N ALA A 311 2.79 2.99 4.90
CA ALA A 311 3.86 3.43 5.80
C ALA A 311 4.42 4.84 5.49
N TYR A 312 4.08 5.43 4.33
CA TYR A 312 4.38 6.82 4.01
C TYR A 312 3.41 7.84 4.67
N ALA A 313 2.33 7.39 5.31
CA ALA A 313 1.32 8.27 5.90
C ALA A 313 1.89 9.18 7.00
N GLN A 314 2.94 8.73 7.69
CA GLN A 314 3.69 9.53 8.66
C GLN A 314 4.30 10.83 8.09
N PHE A 315 4.52 10.89 6.77
CA PHE A 315 5.00 12.09 6.08
C PHE A 315 3.86 12.96 5.55
N GLY A 316 2.60 12.63 5.88
CA GLY A 316 1.42 13.38 5.46
C GLY A 316 1.05 13.22 3.98
N ILE A 317 1.62 12.23 3.28
CA ILE A 317 1.46 12.07 1.82
C ILE A 317 0.50 10.93 1.42
N CYS A 318 -0.13 10.28 2.39
CA CYS A 318 -1.28 9.40 2.22
C CYS A 318 -1.98 9.18 3.57
N THR A 319 -3.13 8.51 3.56
CA THR A 319 -3.82 8.04 4.77
C THR A 319 -3.61 6.53 4.90
N ALA A 320 -3.07 6.07 6.02
CA ALA A 320 -3.00 4.64 6.34
C ALA A 320 -4.23 4.22 7.15
N VAL A 321 -4.96 3.22 6.66
CA VAL A 321 -6.24 2.79 7.25
C VAL A 321 -6.16 1.38 7.83
N ALA A 322 -6.31 1.25 9.15
CA ALA A 322 -6.44 -0.02 9.84
C ALA A 322 -7.89 -0.53 9.86
N ALA A 323 -8.08 -1.83 10.10
CA ALA A 323 -9.38 -2.50 10.05
C ALA A 323 -9.91 -2.86 11.45
N LEU A 324 -11.19 -2.59 11.66
CA LEU A 324 -11.93 -2.95 12.86
C LEU A 324 -12.98 -4.01 12.60
N ARG A 325 -13.35 -4.70 13.68
CA ARG A 325 -14.51 -5.58 13.76
C ARG A 325 -15.78 -4.76 14.02
N PRO A 326 -16.98 -5.33 13.80
CA PRO A 326 -18.25 -4.64 14.12
C PRO A 326 -18.38 -4.15 15.56
N ASP A 327 -17.64 -4.76 16.50
CA ASP A 327 -17.63 -4.42 17.92
C ASP A 327 -16.53 -3.42 18.32
N LEU A 328 -15.95 -2.69 17.35
CA LEU A 328 -14.87 -1.71 17.51
C LEU A 328 -13.52 -2.26 17.94
N ARG A 329 -13.40 -3.57 18.20
CA ARG A 329 -12.09 -4.18 18.47
C ARG A 329 -11.27 -4.22 17.17
N PRO A 330 -9.94 -4.14 17.27
CA PRO A 330 -9.07 -4.28 16.10
C PRO A 330 -9.31 -5.63 15.44
N TRP A 331 -9.44 -5.65 14.11
CA TRP A 331 -9.44 -6.91 13.38
C TRP A 331 -8.09 -7.60 13.65
N ALA A 332 -8.13 -8.88 14.01
CA ALA A 332 -6.93 -9.56 14.50
C ALA A 332 -5.76 -9.39 13.53
N LYS A 333 -6.03 -9.43 12.23
CA LYS A 333 -5.05 -9.43 11.13
C LYS A 333 -4.74 -8.04 10.55
N THR A 334 -5.22 -6.95 11.14
CA THR A 334 -4.88 -5.61 10.63
C THR A 334 -3.41 -5.29 10.88
N GLY A 335 -2.76 -4.65 9.90
CA GLY A 335 -1.52 -3.92 10.12
C GLY A 335 -1.74 -2.81 11.16
N ARG A 336 -0.72 -2.58 11.98
CA ARG A 336 -0.74 -1.64 13.12
C ARG A 336 0.63 -0.97 13.22
N GLY A 337 0.65 0.26 13.69
CA GLY A 337 1.88 1.03 13.87
C GLY A 337 1.60 2.51 14.05
N PRO A 338 2.63 3.30 14.41
CA PRO A 338 2.51 4.76 14.51
C PRO A 338 2.13 5.42 13.18
N GLU A 339 2.30 4.73 12.04
CA GLU A 339 1.95 5.24 10.71
C GLU A 339 0.44 5.22 10.45
N VAL A 340 -0.35 4.45 11.22
CA VAL A 340 -1.81 4.39 11.03
C VAL A 340 -2.43 5.76 11.32
N THR A 341 -3.08 6.36 10.31
CA THR A 341 -3.75 7.66 10.46
C THR A 341 -5.02 7.51 11.30
N PHE A 342 -5.87 6.54 10.94
CA PHE A 342 -7.08 6.16 11.68
C PHE A 342 -7.55 4.77 11.26
N SER A 343 -8.60 4.28 11.90
CA SER A 343 -9.21 2.99 11.61
C SER A 343 -10.60 3.14 11.00
N ALA A 344 -11.02 2.16 10.21
CA ALA A 344 -12.40 2.01 9.75
C ALA A 344 -12.84 0.55 9.88
N TYR A 345 -14.13 0.26 9.71
CA TYR A 345 -14.60 -1.11 9.75
C TYR A 345 -14.01 -1.93 8.60
N GLY A 346 -13.75 -3.21 8.85
CA GLY A 346 -13.11 -4.07 7.86
C GLY A 346 -13.44 -5.54 8.02
N GLU A 347 -14.53 -5.90 8.70
CA GLU A 347 -14.98 -7.28 8.84
C GLU A 347 -16.51 -7.31 8.65
N GLN A 348 -17.05 -8.31 7.95
CA GLN A 348 -18.48 -8.41 7.58
C GLN A 348 -18.98 -7.29 6.65
N VAL A 349 -18.10 -6.62 5.90
CA VAL A 349 -18.52 -5.61 4.92
C VAL A 349 -18.85 -6.33 3.61
N TRP A 350 -20.03 -6.03 3.06
CA TRP A 350 -20.53 -6.65 1.84
C TRP A 350 -20.03 -5.93 0.60
N GLY A 351 -19.69 -6.70 -0.43
CA GLY A 351 -19.39 -6.17 -1.76
C GLY A 351 -19.50 -7.22 -2.84
N ALA A 352 -19.24 -6.80 -4.08
CA ALA A 352 -19.29 -7.63 -5.26
C ALA A 352 -18.32 -8.81 -5.16
N ALA A 353 -18.78 -9.97 -5.64
CA ALA A 353 -18.04 -11.23 -5.60
C ALA A 353 -18.02 -11.86 -6.99
N LYS A 354 -16.88 -11.76 -7.65
CA LYS A 354 -16.59 -12.41 -8.93
C LYS A 354 -15.10 -12.68 -9.00
N ASN A 355 -14.69 -13.91 -8.68
CA ASN A 355 -13.27 -14.29 -8.58
C ASN A 355 -12.81 -15.11 -9.79
N ARG A 356 -13.75 -15.55 -10.64
CA ARG A 356 -13.49 -16.27 -11.90
C ARG A 356 -14.35 -15.69 -13.01
N ALA A 357 -13.90 -15.85 -14.26
CA ALA A 357 -14.68 -15.45 -15.43
C ALA A 357 -16.04 -16.16 -15.51
N SER A 358 -16.12 -17.39 -14.99
CA SER A 358 -17.35 -18.20 -14.95
C SER A 358 -18.30 -17.84 -13.80
N ASP A 359 -17.86 -17.05 -12.82
CA ASP A 359 -18.71 -16.65 -11.69
C ASP A 359 -19.81 -15.70 -12.20
N PRO A 360 -21.03 -15.77 -11.62
CA PRO A 360 -22.14 -14.95 -12.08
C PRO A 360 -21.87 -13.46 -11.84
N GLY A 361 -22.33 -12.61 -12.76
CA GLY A 361 -22.14 -11.15 -12.71
C GLY A 361 -22.97 -10.41 -11.66
N ASN A 362 -23.51 -11.11 -10.65
CA ASN A 362 -24.36 -10.56 -9.61
C ASN A 362 -24.07 -11.13 -8.22
N GLY A 363 -22.96 -11.87 -8.05
CA GLY A 363 -22.55 -12.41 -6.76
C GLY A 363 -22.20 -11.30 -5.78
N ILE A 364 -22.60 -11.43 -4.52
CA ILE A 364 -22.08 -10.58 -3.45
C ILE A 364 -21.70 -11.43 -2.25
N ARG A 365 -20.72 -10.97 -1.46
CA ARG A 365 -20.30 -11.66 -0.23
C ARG A 365 -19.89 -10.68 0.85
N ALA A 366 -20.05 -11.11 2.10
CA ALA A 366 -19.34 -10.49 3.22
C ALA A 366 -17.84 -10.78 3.09
N SER A 367 -17.02 -9.78 3.38
CA SER A 367 -15.56 -9.89 3.31
C SER A 367 -14.92 -9.20 4.51
N GLN A 368 -13.59 -9.28 4.57
CA GLN A 368 -12.78 -8.66 5.60
C GLN A 368 -11.44 -8.15 5.05
N GLY A 369 -10.82 -7.24 5.78
CA GLY A 369 -9.50 -6.70 5.49
C GLY A 369 -9.43 -5.18 5.62
N THR A 370 -8.20 -4.68 5.76
CA THR A 370 -7.88 -3.25 5.58
C THR A 370 -8.26 -2.76 4.18
N THR A 371 -8.42 -3.66 3.21
CA THR A 371 -9.07 -3.42 1.91
C THR A 371 -10.41 -2.69 2.07
N LEU A 372 -11.30 -3.21 2.91
CA LEU A 372 -12.67 -2.68 3.02
C LEU A 372 -12.70 -1.38 3.81
N ALA A 373 -11.85 -1.30 4.85
CA ALA A 373 -11.62 -0.07 5.60
C ALA A 373 -11.14 1.05 4.67
N THR A 374 -10.13 0.78 3.83
CA THR A 374 -9.58 1.72 2.84
C THR A 374 -10.60 2.11 1.78
N SER A 375 -11.40 1.15 1.31
CA SER A 375 -12.47 1.38 0.32
C SER A 375 -13.55 2.32 0.86
N MET A 376 -14.00 2.10 2.10
CA MET A 376 -14.94 3.02 2.75
C MET A 376 -14.33 4.40 2.95
N THR A 377 -13.07 4.49 3.39
CA THR A 377 -12.36 5.77 3.51
C THR A 377 -12.27 6.51 2.18
N ALA A 378 -11.97 5.81 1.08
CA ALA A 378 -11.93 6.41 -0.26
C ALA A 378 -13.31 6.94 -0.69
N GLY A 379 -14.39 6.24 -0.34
CA GLY A 379 -15.75 6.73 -0.54
C GLY A 379 -16.07 7.97 0.29
N VAL A 380 -15.71 8.00 1.58
CA VAL A 380 -15.91 9.21 2.41
C VAL A 380 -15.09 10.38 1.88
N ALA A 381 -13.85 10.14 1.45
CA ALA A 381 -13.03 11.16 0.78
C ALA A 381 -13.69 11.69 -0.49
N ALA A 382 -14.36 10.84 -1.28
CA ALA A 382 -15.11 11.27 -2.47
C ALA A 382 -16.36 12.11 -2.10
N LEU A 383 -17.07 11.75 -1.03
CA LEU A 383 -18.16 12.57 -0.48
C LEU A 383 -17.63 13.95 -0.07
N TRP A 384 -16.49 13.99 0.63
CA TRP A 384 -15.84 15.21 1.09
C TRP A 384 -15.38 16.08 -0.08
N VAL A 385 -14.70 15.51 -1.07
CA VAL A 385 -14.30 16.25 -2.28
C VAL A 385 -15.51 16.88 -2.98
N ALA A 386 -16.59 16.11 -3.18
CA ALA A 386 -17.81 16.63 -3.80
C ALA A 386 -18.45 17.76 -2.97
N ARG A 387 -18.49 17.60 -1.65
CA ARG A 387 -19.03 18.59 -0.70
C ARG A 387 -18.28 19.93 -0.72
N HIS A 388 -16.99 19.90 -1.06
CA HIS A 388 -16.10 21.05 -1.14
C HIS A 388 -15.88 21.56 -2.58
N GLY A 389 -16.72 21.15 -3.54
CA GLY A 389 -16.70 21.70 -4.90
C GLY A 389 -15.69 21.07 -5.86
N GLY A 390 -15.11 19.91 -5.51
CA GLY A 390 -14.17 19.17 -6.34
C GLY A 390 -12.70 19.50 -6.10
N ARG A 391 -11.79 18.69 -6.66
CA ARG A 391 -10.32 18.84 -6.48
C ARG A 391 -9.79 20.23 -6.82
N GLY A 392 -10.33 20.90 -7.84
CA GLY A 392 -9.88 22.24 -8.23
C GLY A 392 -10.15 23.30 -7.16
N ALA A 393 -11.34 23.30 -6.56
CA ALA A 393 -11.70 24.22 -5.48
C ALA A 393 -10.87 23.94 -4.22
N LEU A 394 -10.72 22.67 -3.87
CA LEU A 394 -9.87 22.24 -2.76
C LEU A 394 -8.41 22.63 -2.96
N LEU A 395 -7.85 22.50 -4.16
CA LEU A 395 -6.47 22.89 -4.45
C LEU A 395 -6.28 24.42 -4.32
N ALA A 396 -7.28 25.22 -4.68
CA ALA A 396 -7.25 26.66 -4.47
C ALA A 396 -7.26 27.02 -2.97
N GLU A 397 -8.12 26.37 -2.18
CA GLU A 397 -8.16 26.53 -0.71
C GLU A 397 -6.83 26.10 -0.06
N ALA A 398 -6.28 24.97 -0.50
CA ALA A 398 -5.00 24.44 0.01
C ALA A 398 -3.87 25.47 -0.17
N ARG A 399 -3.77 26.06 -1.37
CA ARG A 399 -2.78 27.10 -1.70
C ARG A 399 -2.97 28.35 -0.86
N ALA A 400 -4.22 28.79 -0.66
CA ALA A 400 -4.51 29.97 0.15
C ALA A 400 -4.11 29.78 1.63
N ARG A 401 -4.06 28.53 2.10
CA ARG A 401 -3.75 28.15 3.49
C ARG A 401 -2.32 27.61 3.66
N ASN A 402 -1.49 27.64 2.63
CA ASN A 402 -0.14 27.04 2.61
C ASN A 402 -0.14 25.58 3.12
N THR A 403 -1.07 24.77 2.62
CA THR A 403 -1.24 23.36 2.97
C THR A 403 -1.54 22.53 1.72
N THR A 404 -1.81 21.23 1.89
CA THR A 404 -2.21 20.33 0.80
C THR A 404 -3.65 19.87 0.95
N VAL A 405 -4.26 19.41 -0.14
CA VAL A 405 -5.60 18.80 -0.09
C VAL A 405 -5.60 17.55 0.80
N GLN A 406 -4.52 16.75 0.75
CA GLN A 406 -4.33 15.59 1.62
C GLN A 406 -4.31 15.98 3.11
N ALA A 407 -3.59 17.04 3.49
CA ALA A 407 -3.52 17.50 4.87
C ALA A 407 -4.87 18.07 5.35
N MET A 408 -5.59 18.81 4.50
CA MET A 408 -6.96 19.26 4.82
C MET A 408 -7.90 18.08 5.02
N TRP A 409 -7.82 17.06 4.17
CA TRP A 409 -8.60 15.83 4.32
C TRP A 409 -8.30 15.15 5.66
N VAL A 410 -7.02 14.96 6.01
CA VAL A 410 -6.62 14.33 7.28
C VAL A 410 -7.14 15.14 8.47
N HIS A 411 -6.99 16.47 8.45
CA HIS A 411 -7.53 17.35 9.49
C HIS A 411 -9.04 17.13 9.66
N CYS A 412 -9.82 17.27 8.59
CA CYS A 412 -11.27 17.11 8.64
C CYS A 412 -11.69 15.70 9.08
N ALA A 413 -11.09 14.66 8.52
CA ALA A 413 -11.40 13.27 8.84
C ALA A 413 -11.14 12.94 10.33
N THR A 414 -10.08 13.50 10.91
CA THR A 414 -9.70 13.22 12.31
C THR A 414 -10.31 14.17 13.34
N ALA A 415 -10.94 15.27 12.92
CA ALA A 415 -11.35 16.37 13.81
C ALA A 415 -12.23 15.95 15.00
N ALA A 416 -13.12 14.97 14.80
CA ALA A 416 -14.02 14.46 15.84
C ALA A 416 -13.65 13.07 16.35
N MET A 417 -12.51 12.51 15.91
CA MET A 417 -12.14 11.14 16.26
C MET A 417 -11.66 11.05 17.70
N THR A 418 -12.08 9.98 18.39
CA THR A 418 -11.54 9.58 19.68
C THR A 418 -11.29 8.07 19.65
N PRO A 419 -10.13 7.58 20.09
CA PRO A 419 -9.85 6.15 20.17
C PRO A 419 -10.89 5.42 21.03
N PRO A 420 -11.55 4.36 20.51
CA PRO A 420 -12.44 3.52 21.29
C PRO A 420 -11.76 2.96 22.55
N SER A 421 -12.49 2.91 23.67
CA SER A 421 -12.00 2.30 24.92
C SER A 421 -11.61 0.82 24.74
N ALA A 422 -12.24 0.14 23.79
CA ALA A 422 -11.92 -1.24 23.40
C ALA A 422 -10.48 -1.44 22.89
N TRP A 423 -9.76 -0.36 22.58
CA TRP A 423 -8.36 -0.40 22.14
C TRP A 423 -7.37 -0.43 23.32
N GLY A 424 -7.84 -0.26 24.56
CA GLY A 424 -6.99 -0.32 25.75
C GLY A 424 -5.90 0.75 25.79
N GLY A 425 -6.15 1.92 25.19
CA GLY A 425 -5.16 3.01 25.10
C GLY A 425 -4.10 2.83 24.01
N SER A 426 -4.24 1.82 23.14
CA SER A 426 -3.32 1.62 22.02
C SER A 426 -3.33 2.80 21.04
N THR A 427 -2.14 3.29 20.70
CA THR A 427 -1.92 4.36 19.71
C THR A 427 -1.61 3.84 18.32
N SER A 428 -1.46 2.51 18.14
CA SER A 428 -1.05 1.90 16.87
C SER A 428 -2.19 1.68 15.86
N LEU A 429 -3.34 2.29 16.13
CA LEU A 429 -4.58 2.21 15.35
C LEU A 429 -5.07 3.59 14.88
N GLY A 430 -4.27 4.62 15.11
CA GLY A 430 -4.53 5.99 14.69
C GLY A 430 -5.52 6.76 15.57
N ALA A 431 -6.06 7.84 15.03
CA ALA A 431 -6.83 8.84 15.77
C ALA A 431 -8.21 8.35 16.28
N GLY A 432 -8.77 7.30 15.69
CA GLY A 432 -10.08 6.78 16.04
C GLY A 432 -10.77 6.10 14.87
N VAL A 433 -12.10 6.18 14.82
CA VAL A 433 -12.94 5.50 13.83
C VAL A 433 -13.46 6.51 12.82
N LEU A 434 -13.41 6.14 11.53
CA LEU A 434 -13.97 6.93 10.43
C LEU A 434 -15.46 7.27 10.67
N ASP A 435 -15.78 8.56 10.57
CA ASP A 435 -17.12 9.11 10.62
C ASP A 435 -17.32 10.05 9.43
N ALA A 436 -18.25 9.69 8.54
CA ALA A 436 -18.47 10.40 7.29
C ALA A 436 -19.12 11.77 7.49
N GLU A 437 -20.10 11.88 8.39
CA GLU A 437 -20.78 13.16 8.66
C GLU A 437 -19.80 14.14 9.31
N ALA A 438 -19.09 13.70 10.35
CA ALA A 438 -18.12 14.54 11.03
C ALA A 438 -17.00 15.02 10.10
N ALA A 439 -16.52 14.15 9.19
CA ALA A 439 -15.51 14.53 8.20
C ALA A 439 -16.02 15.61 7.22
N LEU A 440 -17.30 15.54 6.83
CA LEU A 440 -17.91 16.50 5.90
C LEU A 440 -18.26 17.85 6.57
N ASP A 441 -18.60 17.84 7.85
CA ASP A 441 -18.99 19.04 8.61
C ASP A 441 -17.80 19.76 9.27
N ALA A 442 -16.66 19.09 9.39
CA ALA A 442 -15.45 19.68 9.92
C ALA A 442 -15.04 20.92 9.11
N SER A 443 -14.68 22.00 9.82
CA SER A 443 -14.11 23.19 9.18
C SER A 443 -12.74 22.85 8.57
N LEU A 444 -12.44 23.43 7.40
CA LEU A 444 -11.10 23.32 6.83
C LEU A 444 -10.05 23.95 7.77
N PRO A 445 -8.83 23.39 7.87
CA PRO A 445 -7.83 23.85 8.83
C PRO A 445 -7.45 25.31 8.62
N PRO A 446 -7.19 26.08 9.69
CA PRO A 446 -6.68 27.44 9.57
C PRO A 446 -5.28 27.45 8.90
N ALA A 447 -4.91 28.57 8.28
CA ALA A 447 -3.60 28.71 7.62
C ALA A 447 -2.39 28.53 8.58
N THR A 448 -2.61 28.67 9.89
CA THR A 448 -1.60 28.41 10.93
C THR A 448 -1.19 26.95 11.05
N GLU A 449 -2.00 26.03 10.52
CA GLU A 449 -1.69 24.59 10.44
C GLU A 449 -1.06 24.21 9.08
N GLY A 450 -0.65 25.20 8.28
CA GLY A 450 -0.06 24.98 6.96
C GLY A 450 1.24 24.17 7.02
N VAL A 451 1.26 23.03 6.33
CA VAL A 451 2.42 22.14 6.23
C VAL A 451 3.29 22.41 4.99
N GLY A 452 2.83 23.27 4.08
CA GLY A 452 3.46 23.48 2.77
C GLY A 452 3.32 22.29 1.82
N ASP A 453 3.88 22.43 0.62
CA ASP A 453 3.97 21.32 -0.32
C ASP A 453 5.03 20.29 0.13
N PRO A 454 4.80 18.98 -0.10
CA PRO A 454 5.81 17.98 0.17
C PRO A 454 7.03 18.20 -0.74
N ALA A 455 8.22 17.95 -0.19
CA ALA A 455 9.48 18.04 -0.92
C ALA A 455 9.46 17.23 -2.24
N ASP A 456 10.29 17.64 -3.20
CA ASP A 456 10.45 16.91 -4.47
C ASP A 456 11.34 15.68 -4.33
N SER A 457 12.23 15.66 -3.34
CA SER A 457 13.05 14.49 -2.99
C SER A 457 12.30 13.54 -2.06
N THR A 458 12.68 12.28 -2.10
CA THR A 458 12.20 11.23 -1.21
C THR A 458 12.99 11.22 0.10
N GLU A 459 12.39 10.72 1.17
CA GLU A 459 13.08 10.60 2.46
C GLU A 459 14.27 9.64 2.36
N PRO A 460 15.41 9.91 3.00
CA PRO A 460 16.47 8.91 3.15
C PRO A 460 15.95 7.62 3.80
N THR A 461 16.44 6.46 3.36
CA THR A 461 16.01 5.16 3.92
C THR A 461 16.31 4.99 5.40
N LEU A 462 17.34 5.68 5.91
CA LEU A 462 17.59 5.77 7.34
C LEU A 462 16.45 6.43 8.12
N ASN A 463 15.86 7.51 7.60
CA ASN A 463 14.75 8.21 8.28
C ASN A 463 13.49 7.33 8.32
N ILE A 464 13.22 6.60 7.24
CA ILE A 464 12.12 5.63 7.20
C ILE A 464 12.35 4.51 8.21
N LEU A 465 13.58 3.98 8.31
CA LEU A 465 13.92 2.99 9.32
C LEU A 465 13.74 3.53 10.74
N GLN A 466 14.21 4.74 11.04
CA GLN A 466 14.06 5.37 12.35
C GLN A 466 12.60 5.42 12.77
N ALA A 467 11.73 5.87 11.86
CA ALA A 467 10.33 6.02 12.16
C ALA A 467 9.59 4.67 12.29
N HIS A 468 9.95 3.69 11.45
CA HIS A 468 9.51 2.30 11.62
C HIS A 468 9.93 1.74 13.00
N LEU A 469 11.20 1.89 13.38
CA LEU A 469 11.74 1.40 14.66
C LEU A 469 11.11 2.10 15.87
N ALA A 470 10.69 3.36 15.76
CA ALA A 470 9.93 4.02 16.82
C ALA A 470 8.60 3.30 17.15
N GLY A 471 8.02 2.60 16.17
CA GLY A 471 6.88 1.70 16.33
C GLY A 471 7.24 0.26 16.74
N VAL A 472 8.54 -0.07 16.83
CA VAL A 472 9.06 -1.37 17.27
C VAL A 472 9.54 -1.31 18.72
N ASP A 473 10.55 -0.48 18.94
CA ASP A 473 11.30 -0.31 20.18
C ASP A 473 12.04 1.04 20.11
N GLU A 474 11.65 1.99 20.95
CA GLU A 474 12.27 3.30 21.01
C GLU A 474 13.77 3.22 21.39
N ALA A 475 14.18 2.20 22.15
CA ALA A 475 15.59 1.98 22.47
C ALA A 475 16.41 1.60 21.22
N ALA A 476 15.82 0.89 20.25
CA ALA A 476 16.47 0.56 19.00
C ALA A 476 16.74 1.81 18.14
N VAL A 477 15.85 2.82 18.21
CA VAL A 477 16.04 4.11 17.52
C VAL A 477 17.28 4.83 18.06
N ASN A 478 17.48 4.81 19.37
CA ASN A 478 18.62 5.46 20.04
C ASN A 478 19.97 4.80 19.71
N GLU A 479 19.96 3.57 19.19
CA GLU A 479 21.15 2.85 18.76
C GLU A 479 21.48 3.07 17.27
N LEU A 480 20.62 3.74 16.49
CA LEU A 480 20.94 4.11 15.11
C LEU A 480 21.91 5.30 15.05
N ASP A 481 22.79 5.29 14.05
CA ASP A 481 23.67 6.43 13.74
C ASP A 481 23.77 6.68 12.23
N PRO A 482 24.19 7.89 11.78
CA PRO A 482 24.28 8.21 10.35
C PRO A 482 25.21 7.29 9.55
N GLY A 483 26.19 6.64 10.20
CA GLY A 483 27.09 5.68 9.58
C GLY A 483 26.41 4.37 9.17
N MET A 484 25.13 4.19 9.53
CA MET A 484 24.32 3.03 9.19
C MET A 484 23.39 3.25 7.98
N ALA A 485 23.43 4.42 7.34
CA ALA A 485 22.52 4.72 6.23
C ALA A 485 22.55 3.67 5.11
N ASP A 486 23.75 3.19 4.73
CA ASP A 486 23.93 2.15 3.71
C ASP A 486 23.36 0.77 4.10
N TYR A 487 23.05 0.55 5.37
CA TYR A 487 22.44 -0.68 5.89
C TYR A 487 20.96 -0.51 6.25
N ALA A 488 20.40 0.69 6.07
CA ALA A 488 19.05 0.99 6.53
C ALA A 488 17.98 0.12 5.87
N GLN A 489 18.15 -0.18 4.57
CA GLN A 489 17.20 -1.02 3.85
C GLN A 489 17.23 -2.48 4.33
N GLU A 490 18.43 -3.02 4.59
CA GLU A 490 18.61 -4.37 5.13
C GLU A 490 18.00 -4.48 6.53
N MET A 491 18.27 -3.50 7.41
CA MET A 491 17.67 -3.45 8.74
C MET A 491 16.14 -3.34 8.69
N LEU A 492 15.60 -2.52 7.78
CA LEU A 492 14.15 -2.41 7.59
C LEU A 492 13.55 -3.76 7.18
N TRP A 493 14.18 -4.43 6.21
CA TRP A 493 13.79 -5.75 5.74
C TRP A 493 13.84 -6.81 6.85
N MET A 494 14.92 -6.87 7.62
CA MET A 494 15.07 -7.80 8.75
C MET A 494 14.02 -7.56 9.83
N SER A 495 13.76 -6.29 10.19
CA SER A 495 12.73 -5.94 11.19
C SER A 495 11.33 -6.36 10.75
N TYR A 496 10.99 -6.14 9.48
CA TYR A 496 9.73 -6.60 8.89
C TYR A 496 9.59 -8.12 8.95
N ARG A 497 10.65 -8.87 8.65
CA ARG A 497 10.66 -10.34 8.71
C ARG A 497 10.60 -10.88 10.13
N SER A 498 11.30 -10.25 11.05
CA SER A 498 11.24 -10.56 12.48
C SER A 498 9.80 -10.43 12.99
N GLY A 499 9.13 -9.31 12.65
CA GLY A 499 7.72 -9.13 12.94
C GLY A 499 6.87 -10.25 12.34
N ALA A 500 7.04 -10.56 11.06
CA ALA A 500 6.27 -11.60 10.37
C ALA A 500 6.38 -12.97 11.06
N ARG A 501 7.59 -13.35 11.50
CA ARG A 501 7.83 -14.57 12.28
C ARG A 501 7.10 -14.53 13.61
N ALA A 502 7.25 -13.44 14.37
CA ALA A 502 6.54 -13.26 15.64
C ALA A 502 5.02 -13.41 15.46
N ARG A 503 4.48 -12.86 14.38
CA ARG A 503 3.05 -12.97 14.06
C ARG A 503 2.62 -14.38 13.66
N ALA A 504 3.46 -15.13 12.95
CA ALA A 504 3.19 -16.51 12.61
C ALA A 504 3.13 -17.41 13.87
N LEU A 505 4.00 -17.13 14.85
CA LEU A 505 4.02 -17.83 16.15
C LEU A 505 2.73 -17.63 16.96
N GLU A 506 2.04 -16.49 16.80
CA GLU A 506 0.74 -16.25 17.45
C GLU A 506 -0.40 -17.13 16.90
N GLY A 507 -0.21 -17.80 15.75
CA GLY A 507 -1.27 -18.49 15.01
C GLY A 507 -0.99 -19.95 14.60
N LEU A 508 0.19 -20.51 14.89
CA LEU A 508 0.59 -21.86 14.50
C LEU A 508 1.18 -22.66 15.68
N ALA A 509 1.09 -24.00 15.62
CA ALA A 509 1.86 -24.89 16.49
C ALA A 509 3.37 -24.71 16.22
N GLU A 510 4.20 -24.85 17.26
CA GLU A 510 5.65 -24.53 17.32
C GLU A 510 6.55 -25.19 16.24
N GLU A 511 6.05 -26.05 15.36
CA GLU A 511 6.85 -26.96 14.54
C GLU A 511 7.31 -26.42 13.17
N ALA A 512 7.13 -25.12 12.87
CA ALA A 512 7.53 -24.50 11.60
C ALA A 512 8.32 -23.18 11.77
N ILE A 513 9.18 -23.09 12.78
CA ILE A 513 9.98 -21.88 13.05
C ILE A 513 11.12 -21.79 12.03
N LEU A 514 10.99 -20.88 11.06
CA LEU A 514 12.09 -20.49 10.20
C LEU A 514 13.27 -19.96 11.05
N PRO A 515 14.51 -20.34 10.76
CA PRO A 515 15.67 -19.71 11.38
C PRO A 515 15.63 -18.19 11.13
N GLY A 516 16.11 -17.41 12.10
CA GLY A 516 16.27 -15.97 11.95
C GLY A 516 17.18 -15.63 10.77
N ASP A 517 16.95 -14.48 10.15
CA ASP A 517 17.82 -14.01 9.06
C ASP A 517 19.16 -13.59 9.61
N ALA A 518 20.24 -13.96 8.93
CA ALA A 518 21.56 -13.45 9.24
C ALA A 518 21.77 -12.08 8.57
N PRO A 519 22.32 -11.09 9.28
CA PRO A 519 22.76 -9.85 8.65
C PRO A 519 23.98 -10.12 7.76
N SER A 520 24.24 -9.23 6.81
CA SER A 520 25.51 -9.11 6.11
C SER A 520 26.65 -8.92 7.10
N ASP A 521 27.87 -9.32 6.72
CA ASP A 521 29.03 -9.23 7.60
C ASP A 521 29.32 -7.77 7.99
N GLY A 522 29.10 -6.84 7.06
CA GLY A 522 29.18 -5.40 7.30
C GLY A 522 28.18 -4.93 8.36
N LEU A 523 26.91 -5.34 8.25
CA LEU A 523 25.89 -5.00 9.23
C LEU A 523 26.15 -5.68 10.58
N ALA A 524 26.58 -6.94 10.60
CA ALA A 524 26.90 -7.68 11.81
C ALA A 524 27.94 -6.94 12.67
N GLY A 525 28.98 -6.39 12.03
CA GLY A 525 29.98 -5.55 12.70
C GLY A 525 29.39 -4.25 13.27
N ARG A 526 28.46 -3.61 12.55
CA ARG A 526 27.79 -2.38 12.98
C ARG A 526 26.80 -2.59 14.13
N LEU A 527 26.22 -3.78 14.23
CA LEU A 527 25.30 -4.17 15.30
C LEU A 527 26.01 -4.59 16.59
N SER A 528 27.33 -4.70 16.59
CA SER A 528 28.10 -5.03 17.79
C SER A 528 27.92 -3.95 18.86
N GLY A 529 27.45 -4.34 20.05
CA GLY A 529 27.18 -3.43 21.16
C GLY A 529 25.85 -2.67 21.07
N LYS A 530 24.94 -3.08 20.17
CA LYS A 530 23.62 -2.46 19.96
C LYS A 530 22.49 -3.48 20.24
N PRO A 531 22.27 -3.87 21.51
CA PRO A 531 21.34 -4.95 21.87
C PRO A 531 19.88 -4.65 21.52
N ALA A 532 19.41 -3.40 21.66
CA ALA A 532 18.01 -3.08 21.36
C ALA A 532 17.74 -3.15 19.85
N LEU A 533 18.66 -2.63 19.04
CA LEU A 533 18.59 -2.72 17.59
C LEU A 533 18.67 -4.17 17.12
N ARG A 534 19.58 -4.98 17.67
CA ARG A 534 19.62 -6.42 17.38
C ARG A 534 18.29 -7.11 17.68
N ALA A 535 17.70 -6.86 18.84
CA ALA A 535 16.40 -7.42 19.21
C ALA A 535 15.29 -6.99 18.24
N ALA A 536 15.25 -5.71 17.85
CA ALA A 536 14.29 -5.18 16.88
C ALA A 536 14.44 -5.78 15.46
N LEU A 537 15.61 -6.31 15.13
CA LEU A 537 15.91 -7.04 13.88
C LEU A 537 15.71 -8.56 13.99
N GLY A 538 15.44 -9.08 15.20
CA GLY A 538 15.27 -10.51 15.47
C GLY A 538 16.58 -11.29 15.55
N LEU A 539 17.63 -10.69 16.14
CA LEU A 539 19.01 -11.21 16.25
C LEU A 539 19.50 -11.43 17.68
#